data_AF-A0AAU6TNG0-F1
#
_entry.id   AF-A0AAU6TNG0-F1
#
_cell.length_a   1.000
_cell.length_b   1.000
_cell.length_c   1.000
_cell.angle_alpha   90.00
_cell.angle_beta   90.00
_cell.angle_gamma   90.00
#
_symmetry.space_group_name_H-M   'P 1'
#
loop_
_entity.id
_entity.type
_entity.pdbx_description
1 polymer ?
#
loop_
_entity_poly.entity_id
_entity_poly.type
_entity_poly.pdbx_seq_one_letter_code
_entity_poly.pdbx_strand_id
1 'polypeptide(L)' 'MTREELLEEIERKEAQLLRAQSESNSWNRGRYGKSSNAEVSKIFVKSLESEIADLEDQLSKLES' A
#
# COMPACT_ATOMS: atom_id res chain seq x y z
N MET A 1 -16.50 -10.07 1.90
CA MET A 1 -16.03 -9.64 3.23
C MET A 1 -17.16 -8.91 3.92
N THR A 2 -17.29 -9.04 5.23
CA THR A 2 -18.15 -8.18 6.04
C THR A 2 -17.54 -6.78 6.12
N ARG A 3 -18.30 -5.83 6.67
CA ARG A 3 -17.82 -4.48 6.94
C ARG A 3 -16.59 -4.49 7.85
N GLU A 4 -16.66 -5.27 8.92
CA GLU A 4 -15.57 -5.42 9.89
C GLU A 4 -14.32 -6.04 9.24
N GLU A 5 -14.50 -7.09 8.43
CA GLU A 5 -13.38 -7.72 7.69
C GLU A 5 -12.72 -6.74 6.71
N LEU A 6 -13.48 -5.89 6.04
CA LEU A 6 -12.93 -4.86 5.14
C LEU A 6 -12.13 -3.81 5.91
N LEU A 7 -12.64 -3.32 7.05
CA LEU A 7 -11.93 -2.36 7.88
C LEU A 7 -10.63 -2.92 8.44
N GLU A 8 -10.64 -4.17 8.92
CA GLU A 8 -9.44 -4.85 9.40
C GLU A 8 -8.40 -5.03 8.28
N GLU A 9 -8.83 -5.40 7.06
CA GLU A 9 -7.90 -5.54 5.94
C GLU A 9 -7.35 -4.20 5.46
N ILE A 10 -8.16 -3.13 5.45
CA ILE A 10 -7.70 -1.76 5.16
C ILE A 10 -6.64 -1.35 6.17
N GLU A 11 -6.90 -1.45 7.48
CA GLU A 11 -5.94 -1.09 8.53
C GLU A 11 -4.62 -1.87 8.37
N ARG A 12 -4.72 -3.18 8.09
CA ARG A 12 -3.56 -4.04 7.84
C ARG A 12 -2.77 -3.57 6.62
N LYS A 13 -3.44 -3.21 5.53
CA LYS A 13 -2.81 -2.72 4.29
C LYS A 13 -2.18 -1.35 4.46
N GLU A 14 -2.81 -0.44 5.20
CA GLU A 14 -2.22 0.86 5.55
C GLU A 14 -0.94 0.71 6.36
N ALA A 15 -0.92 -0.21 7.34
CA ALA A 15 0.29 -0.52 8.11
C ALA A 15 1.40 -1.12 7.22
N GLN A 16 1.04 -1.91 6.21
CA GLN A 16 1.99 -2.42 5.21
C GLN A 16 2.51 -1.28 4.32
N LEU A 17 1.63 -0.38 3.88
CA LEU A 17 1.96 0.77 3.04
C LEU A 17 2.95 1.69 3.74
N LEU A 18 2.73 2.00 5.02
CA LEU A 18 3.63 2.83 5.81
C LEU A 18 5.06 2.26 5.84
N ARG A 19 5.18 0.94 6.07
CA ARG A 19 6.48 0.25 6.05
C ARG A 19 7.11 0.26 4.66
N ALA A 20 6.33 -0.05 3.62
CA ALA A 20 6.78 -0.08 2.24
C ALA A 20 7.24 1.30 1.75
N GLN A 21 6.57 2.38 2.15
CA GLN A 21 6.98 3.76 1.86
C GLN A 21 8.31 4.11 2.52
N SER A 22 8.52 3.71 3.79
CA SER A 22 9.81 3.90 4.48
C SER A 22 10.95 3.16 3.78
N GLU A 23 10.72 1.91 3.39
CA GLU A 23 11.71 1.11 2.67
C GLU A 23 11.98 1.67 1.27
N SER A 24 10.93 2.01 0.52
CA SER A 24 11.03 2.63 -0.80
C SER A 24 11.83 3.92 -0.74
N ASN A 25 11.57 4.78 0.24
CA ASN A 25 12.34 5.99 0.48
C ASN A 25 13.82 5.69 0.76
N SER A 26 14.12 4.61 1.49
CA SER A 26 15.49 4.21 1.79
C SER A 26 16.24 3.73 0.55
N TRP A 27 15.59 2.91 -0.29
CA TRP A 27 16.19 2.46 -1.56
C TRP A 27 16.36 3.58 -2.58
N ASN A 28 15.42 4.52 -2.61
CA ASN A 28 15.37 5.60 -3.60
C ASN A 28 16.21 6.83 -3.21
N ARG A 29 16.76 6.88 -1.99
CA ARG A 29 17.68 7.94 -1.57
C ARG A 29 19.13 7.54 -1.80
N GLY A 30 19.92 8.48 -2.30
CA GLY A 30 21.38 8.34 -2.40
C GLY A 30 21.83 7.34 -3.47
N ARG A 31 22.92 6.60 -3.17
CA ARG A 31 23.68 5.80 -4.14
C ARG A 31 22.87 4.67 -4.79
N TYR A 32 21.86 4.14 -4.10
CA TYR A 32 21.07 2.99 -4.55
C TYR A 32 19.81 3.35 -5.33
N GLY A 33 19.54 4.64 -5.58
CA GLY A 33 18.32 5.11 -6.24
C GLY A 33 18.12 4.66 -7.70
N LYS A 34 19.13 4.01 -8.30
CA LYS A 34 19.05 3.38 -9.64
C LYS A 34 19.07 1.85 -9.59
N SER A 35 19.03 1.26 -8.39
CA SER A 35 18.98 -0.20 -8.23
C SER A 35 17.61 -0.75 -8.63
N SER A 36 17.55 -2.04 -8.97
CA SER A 36 16.28 -2.73 -9.18
C SER A 36 15.35 -2.63 -7.97
N ASN A 37 15.90 -2.67 -6.76
CA ASN A 37 15.11 -2.58 -5.52
C ASN A 37 14.44 -1.21 -5.37
N ALA A 38 15.09 -0.14 -5.83
CA ALA A 38 14.51 1.20 -5.83
C ALA A 38 13.26 1.28 -6.73
N GLU A 39 13.27 0.60 -7.88
CA GLU A 39 12.11 0.56 -8.77
C GLU A 39 11.02 -0.39 -8.26
N VAL A 40 11.41 -1.61 -7.84
CA VAL A 40 10.47 -2.61 -7.31
C VAL A 40 9.73 -2.09 -6.08
N SER A 41 10.42 -1.39 -5.17
CA SER A 41 9.79 -0.81 -3.98
C SER A 41 8.77 0.29 -4.30
N LYS A 42 8.95 1.07 -5.37
CA LYS A 42 7.93 2.02 -5.84
C LYS A 42 6.70 1.31 -6.40
N ILE A 43 6.92 0.26 -7.20
CA ILE A 43 5.83 -0.54 -7.76
C ILE A 43 5.00 -1.16 -6.63
N PHE A 44 5.68 -1.70 -5.61
CA PHE A 44 5.02 -2.29 -4.46
C PHE A 44 4.18 -1.28 -3.67
N VAL A 45 4.71 -0.07 -3.43
CA VAL A 45 3.93 1.03 -2.81
C VAL A 45 2.67 1.34 -3.61
N LYS A 46 2.77 1.49 -4.93
CA LYS A 46 1.61 1.76 -5.81
C LYS A 46 0.58 0.62 -5.80
N SER A 47 1.03 -0.64 -5.71
CA SER A 47 0.14 -1.80 -5.58
C SER A 47 -0.68 -1.70 -4.31
N LEU A 48 -0.03 -1.42 -3.17
CA LEU A 48 -0.71 -1.27 -1.88
C LEU A 48 -1.69 -0.10 -1.88
N GLU A 49 -1.33 1.04 -2.45
CA GLU A 49 -2.23 2.20 -2.60
C GLU A 49 -3.48 1.84 -3.43
N SER A 50 -3.30 1.07 -4.52
CA SER A 50 -4.42 0.65 -5.37
C SER A 50 -5.31 -0.36 -4.65
N GLU A 51 -4.72 -1.33 -3.94
CA GLU A 51 -5.47 -2.33 -3.16
C GLU A 51 -6.28 -1.69 -2.04
N ILE A 52 -5.75 -0.67 -1.36
CA ILE A 52 -6.49 0.09 -0.33
C ILE A 52 -7.68 0.80 -0.96
N ALA A 53 -7.47 1.51 -2.08
CA ALA A 53 -8.55 2.21 -2.77
C ALA A 53 -9.68 1.27 -3.23
N ASP A 54 -9.33 0.07 -3.72
CA ASP A 54 -10.30 -0.96 -4.09
C ASP A 54 -11.09 -1.51 -2.89
N LEU A 55 -10.47 -1.59 -1.71
CA LEU A 55 -11.14 -1.99 -0.46
C LEU A 55 -12.06 -0.88 0.07
N GLU A 56 -11.62 0.37 0.01
CA GLU A 56 -12.43 1.54 0.38
C GLU A 56 -13.65 1.70 -0.52
N ASP A 57 -13.51 1.48 -1.82
CA ASP A 57 -14.63 1.47 -2.78
C ASP A 57 -15.63 0.34 -2.46
N GLN A 58 -15.14 -0.86 -2.14
CA GLN A 58 -16.00 -1.95 -1.68
C GLN A 58 -16.76 -1.61 -0.39
N LEU A 59 -16.09 -0.97 0.57
CA LEU A 59 -16.70 -0.54 1.81
C LEU A 59 -17.79 0.51 1.56
N SER A 60 -17.50 1.51 0.73
CA SER A 60 -18.47 2.56 0.36
C SER A 60 -19.72 1.99 -0.31
N LYS A 61 -19.58 0.98 -1.16
CA LYS A 61 -20.70 0.28 -1.81
C LYS A 61 -21.57 -0.53 -0.85
N LEU A 62 -21.03 -0.98 0.28
CA LEU A 62 -21.79 -1.67 1.33
C LEU A 62 -22.55 -0.70 2.24
N GLU A 63 -22.06 0.53 2.37
CA GLU A 63 -22.67 1.59 3.18
C GLU A 63 -23.73 2.42 2.42
N SER A 64 -23.84 2.20 1.10
CA SER A 64 -24.84 2.83 0.20
C SER A 64 -26.12 2.01 0.11
#